data_AF-A0AAE0AB66-F1
#
_entry.id   AF-A0AAE0AB66-F1
#
_cell.length_a   1.000
_cell.length_b   1.000
_cell.length_c   1.000
_cell.angle_alpha   90.00
_cell.angle_beta   90.00
_cell.angle_gamma   90.00
#
_symmetry.space_group_name_H-M   'P 1'
#
loop_
_entity.id
_entity.type
_entity.pdbx_description
1 polymer ?
#
loop_
_entity_poly.entity_id
_entity_poly.type
_entity_poly.pdbx_seq_one_letter_code
_entity_poly.pdbx_strand_id
1 'polypeptide(L)'
;MYDRVLLVATGSGICVFLSFLLQPSRANVCVLWVAKGIEQNFGKEIEGMMNMQPNDKVIVHDTAVLGRPNVSQMSVDAAKTFGAEVVIVTSNPEGSRDVVNKCKASGIAAFGPIWDS
;
A
#
# COMPACT_ATOMS: atom_id res chain seq x y z
N MET A 1 1.12 4.83 -19.91
CA MET A 1 1.46 5.11 -18.50
C MET A 1 0.21 4.82 -17.67
N TYR A 2 0.31 4.37 -16.43
CA TYR A 2 -0.86 4.02 -15.61
C TYR A 2 -1.47 5.28 -14.97
N ASP A 3 -2.79 5.42 -15.04
CA ASP A 3 -3.56 6.55 -14.49
C ASP A 3 -4.17 6.22 -13.13
N ARG A 4 -4.42 4.95 -12.82
CA ARG A 4 -4.91 4.48 -11.50
C ARG A 4 -3.91 3.53 -10.85
N VAL A 5 -3.32 3.97 -9.73
CA VAL A 5 -2.23 3.25 -9.05
C VAL A 5 -2.64 2.91 -7.62
N LEU A 6 -2.49 1.65 -7.23
CA LEU A 6 -2.54 1.24 -5.82
C LEU A 6 -1.11 1.13 -5.27
N LEU A 7 -0.82 1.87 -4.22
CA LEU A 7 0.42 1.78 -3.46
C LEU A 7 0.20 0.90 -2.24
N VAL A 8 0.93 -0.21 -2.10
CA VAL A 8 0.84 -1.12 -0.97
C VAL A 8 2.09 -0.99 -0.12
N ALA A 9 1.96 -0.55 1.12
CA ALA A 9 3.06 -0.42 2.06
C ALA A 9 2.84 -1.29 3.29
N THR A 10 3.90 -1.95 3.76
CA THR A 10 3.89 -2.57 5.09
C THR A 10 4.91 -1.95 6.02
N GLY A 11 4.54 -1.68 7.28
CA GLY A 11 5.42 -1.07 8.27
C GLY A 11 6.01 0.25 7.76
N SER A 12 7.34 0.42 7.90
CA SER A 12 8.08 1.61 7.45
C SER A 12 8.18 1.76 5.93
N GLY A 13 7.71 0.78 5.15
CA GLY A 13 7.61 0.92 3.70
C GLY A 13 6.81 2.16 3.26
N ILE A 14 5.89 2.65 4.11
CA ILE A 14 5.11 3.87 3.83
C ILE A 14 5.99 5.09 3.55
N CYS A 15 7.17 5.17 4.16
CA CYS A 15 8.08 6.30 4.01
C CYS A 15 8.56 6.49 2.56
N VAL A 16 8.62 5.40 1.77
CA VAL A 16 8.93 5.45 0.34
C VAL A 16 7.86 6.25 -0.40
N PHE A 17 6.59 6.06 -0.04
CA PHE A 17 5.46 6.70 -0.71
C PHE A 17 5.10 8.06 -0.15
N LEU A 18 5.38 8.37 1.12
CA LEU A 18 5.08 9.69 1.68
C LEU A 18 5.71 10.82 0.87
N SER A 19 6.97 10.66 0.45
CA SER A 19 7.66 11.64 -0.40
C SER A 19 6.94 11.88 -1.74
N PHE A 20 6.35 10.84 -2.32
CA PHE A 20 5.57 10.89 -3.56
C PHE A 20 4.16 11.48 -3.32
N LEU A 21 3.50 11.09 -2.24
CA LEU A 21 2.16 11.58 -1.87
C LEU A 21 2.14 13.08 -1.55
N LEU A 22 3.28 13.63 -1.13
CA LEU A 22 3.47 15.07 -0.89
C LEU A 22 3.67 15.90 -2.17
N GLN A 23 3.84 15.26 -3.33
CA GLN A 23 4.05 15.93 -4.61
C GLN A 23 2.78 15.92 -5.47
N PRO A 24 2.55 16.95 -6.30
CA PRO A 24 1.47 16.92 -7.28
C PRO A 24 1.64 15.74 -8.24
N SER A 25 0.63 14.87 -8.29
CA SER A 25 0.59 13.73 -9.20
C SER A 25 -0.60 13.85 -10.14
N ARG A 26 -0.41 13.48 -11.42
CA ARG A 26 -1.52 13.32 -12.38
C ARG A 26 -2.26 12.00 -12.21
N ALA A 27 -1.61 10.99 -11.64
CA ALA A 27 -2.22 9.70 -11.41
C ALA A 27 -3.19 9.76 -10.22
N ASN A 28 -4.32 9.07 -10.34
CA ASN A 28 -5.20 8.82 -9.22
C ASN A 28 -4.63 7.67 -8.39
N VAL A 29 -4.33 7.96 -7.12
CA VAL A 29 -3.59 7.06 -6.24
C VAL A 29 -4.48 6.62 -5.09
N CYS A 30 -4.47 5.32 -4.81
CA CYS A 30 -4.98 4.73 -3.59
C CYS A 30 -3.82 4.14 -2.79
N VAL A 31 -3.85 4.23 -1.47
CA VAL A 31 -2.82 3.69 -0.59
C VAL A 31 -3.41 2.63 0.32
N LEU A 32 -2.82 1.44 0.33
CA LEU A 32 -3.04 0.41 1.33
C LEU A 32 -1.81 0.36 2.25
N TRP A 33 -1.97 0.79 3.50
CA TRP A 33 -0.92 0.76 4.50
C TRP A 33 -1.26 -0.21 5.63
N VAL A 34 -0.43 -1.24 5.79
CA VAL A 34 -0.56 -2.25 6.85
C VAL A 34 0.63 -2.15 7.80
N ALA A 35 0.41 -1.75 9.03
CA ALA A 35 1.49 -1.61 10.01
C ALA A 35 1.01 -1.95 11.42
N LYS A 36 1.95 -2.23 12.33
CA LYS A 36 1.65 -2.49 13.74
C LYS A 36 1.74 -1.18 14.52
N GLY A 37 0.74 -0.84 15.32
CA GLY A 37 0.77 0.29 16.25
C GLY A 37 1.15 1.59 15.54
N ILE A 38 0.26 2.07 14.66
CA ILE A 38 0.57 3.15 13.72
C ILE A 38 0.95 4.43 14.45
N GLU A 39 0.10 4.90 15.37
CA GLU A 39 0.39 6.08 16.16
C GLU A 39 1.68 5.92 16.98
N GLN A 40 1.85 4.75 17.61
CA GLN A 40 2.97 4.50 18.53
C GLN A 40 4.32 4.40 17.80
N ASN A 41 4.36 3.87 16.58
CA ASN A 41 5.60 3.61 15.85
C ASN A 41 5.91 4.68 14.78
N PHE A 42 4.90 5.39 14.28
CA PHE A 42 5.06 6.36 13.18
C PHE A 42 4.61 7.78 13.56
N GLY A 43 3.97 7.94 14.72
CA GLY A 43 3.52 9.23 15.24
C GLY A 43 2.16 9.66 14.69
N LYS A 44 1.50 10.54 15.46
CA LYS A 44 0.20 11.15 15.12
C LYS A 44 0.22 11.93 13.80
N GLU A 45 1.39 12.44 13.41
CA GLU A 45 1.54 13.25 12.21
C GLU A 45 1.33 12.41 10.96
N ILE A 46 2.00 11.26 10.85
CA ILE A 46 1.85 10.33 9.71
C ILE A 46 0.45 9.73 9.70
N GLU A 47 -0.05 9.31 10.87
CA GLU A 47 -1.41 8.81 11.00
C GLU A 47 -2.44 9.86 10.55
N GLY A 48 -2.30 11.10 11.02
CA GLY A 48 -3.14 12.23 10.64
C GLY A 48 -3.09 12.52 9.13
N MET A 49 -1.89 12.50 8.53
CA MET A 49 -1.74 12.66 7.08
C MET A 49 -2.52 11.62 6.28
N MET A 50 -2.49 10.36 6.73
CA MET A 50 -3.24 9.29 6.08
C MET A 50 -4.75 9.45 6.30
N ASN A 51 -5.18 9.78 7.52
CA ASN A 51 -6.59 9.97 7.86
C ASN A 51 -7.23 11.22 7.24
N MET A 52 -6.43 12.21 6.81
CA MET A 52 -6.91 13.37 6.06
C MET A 52 -7.20 13.06 4.59
N GLN A 53 -6.74 11.93 4.06
CA GLN A 53 -7.06 11.51 2.70
C GLN A 53 -8.52 11.05 2.61
N PRO A 54 -9.16 11.21 1.44
CA PRO A 54 -10.47 10.63 1.21
C PRO A 54 -10.50 9.12 1.49
N ASN A 55 -11.56 8.63 2.12
CA ASN A 55 -11.69 7.22 2.55
C ASN A 55 -11.62 6.22 1.37
N ASP A 56 -11.92 6.65 0.14
CA ASP A 56 -11.80 5.85 -1.08
C ASP A 56 -10.36 5.79 -1.63
N LYS A 57 -9.45 6.62 -1.09
CA LYS A 57 -8.04 6.71 -1.50
C LYS A 57 -7.06 6.19 -0.47
N VAL A 58 -7.52 5.82 0.72
CA VAL A 58 -6.64 5.34 1.79
C VAL A 58 -7.28 4.19 2.53
N ILE A 59 -6.51 3.13 2.75
CA ILE A 59 -6.86 1.98 3.56
C ILE A 59 -5.73 1.80 4.57
N VAL A 60 -6.03 2.08 5.83
CA VAL A 60 -5.07 1.95 6.93
C VAL A 60 -5.47 0.75 7.78
N HIS A 61 -4.56 -0.21 7.93
CA HIS A 61 -4.76 -1.42 8.71
C HIS A 61 -3.74 -1.50 9.84
N ASP A 62 -4.15 -1.12 11.05
CA ASP A 62 -3.32 -1.30 12.24
C ASP A 62 -3.42 -2.75 12.75
N THR A 63 -2.34 -3.51 12.60
CA THR A 63 -2.29 -4.91 13.02
C THR A 63 -2.29 -5.12 14.54
N ALA A 64 -2.01 -4.08 15.34
CA ALA A 64 -2.14 -4.14 16.79
C ALA A 64 -3.62 -4.12 17.24
N VAL A 65 -4.49 -3.53 16.42
CA VAL A 65 -5.94 -3.41 16.69
C VAL A 65 -6.74 -4.48 15.95
N LEU A 66 -6.44 -4.68 14.67
CA LEU A 66 -7.23 -5.52 13.75
C LEU A 66 -6.61 -6.92 13.52
N GLY A 67 -5.44 -7.19 14.12
CA GLY A 67 -4.66 -8.41 13.84
C GLY A 67 -3.94 -8.36 12.48
N ARG A 68 -3.11 -9.37 12.21
CA ARG A 68 -2.32 -9.44 10.96
C ARG A 68 -3.19 -9.95 9.80
N PRO A 69 -3.38 -9.18 8.71
CA PRO A 69 -4.20 -9.61 7.59
C PRO A 69 -3.37 -10.43 6.58
N ASN A 70 -4.08 -11.06 5.63
CA ASN A 70 -3.44 -11.52 4.40
C ASN A 70 -3.26 -10.33 3.45
N VAL A 71 -2.09 -9.68 3.51
CA VAL A 71 -1.79 -8.47 2.73
C VAL A 71 -1.92 -8.69 1.23
N SER A 72 -1.54 -9.88 0.72
CA SER A 72 -1.63 -10.19 -0.71
C SER A 72 -3.08 -10.23 -1.21
N GLN A 73 -3.99 -10.83 -0.44
CA GLN A 73 -5.42 -10.86 -0.78
C GLN A 73 -6.04 -9.48 -0.66
N MET A 74 -5.75 -8.78 0.43
CA MET A 74 -6.22 -7.42 0.68
C MET A 74 -5.77 -6.45 -0.43
N SER A 75 -4.57 -6.64 -0.99
CA SER A 75 -4.06 -5.87 -2.12
C SER A 75 -4.85 -6.11 -3.40
N VAL A 76 -5.22 -7.36 -3.70
CA VAL A 76 -6.08 -7.68 -4.86
C VAL A 76 -7.46 -7.07 -4.70
N ASP A 77 -8.05 -7.18 -3.51
CA ASP A 77 -9.39 -6.68 -3.24
C ASP A 77 -9.45 -5.15 -3.31
N ALA A 78 -8.45 -4.48 -2.72
CA ALA A 78 -8.28 -3.03 -2.84
C ALA A 78 -8.06 -2.59 -4.30
N ALA A 79 -7.21 -3.30 -5.05
CA ALA A 79 -6.93 -2.99 -6.44
C ALA A 79 -8.17 -3.12 -7.33
N LYS A 80 -8.98 -4.17 -7.14
CA LYS A 80 -10.25 -4.35 -7.85
C LYS A 80 -11.27 -3.28 -7.49
N THR A 81 -11.41 -2.97 -6.21
CA THR A 81 -12.36 -1.99 -5.70
C THR A 81 -12.04 -0.59 -6.23
N PHE A 82 -10.76 -0.22 -6.23
CA PHE A 82 -10.28 1.06 -6.76
C PHE A 82 -10.22 1.11 -8.30
N GLY A 83 -10.27 -0.05 -8.98
CA GLY A 83 -10.03 -0.16 -10.41
C GLY A 83 -8.57 0.16 -10.80
N ALA A 84 -7.61 -0.20 -9.94
CA ALA A 84 -6.19 0.02 -10.15
C ALA A 84 -5.70 -0.68 -11.43
N GLU A 85 -4.92 0.04 -12.22
CA GLU A 85 -4.26 -0.50 -13.42
C GLU A 85 -2.89 -1.11 -13.08
N VAL A 86 -2.30 -0.67 -11.97
CA VAL A 86 -1.05 -1.19 -11.43
C VAL A 86 -1.02 -1.14 -9.91
N VAL A 87 -0.36 -2.13 -9.32
CA VAL A 87 -0.02 -2.21 -7.90
C VAL A 87 1.48 -2.03 -7.73
N ILE A 88 1.89 -1.08 -6.89
CA ILE A 88 3.29 -0.91 -6.48
C ILE A 88 3.38 -1.26 -5.00
N VAL A 89 4.13 -2.31 -4.66
CA VAL A 89 4.28 -2.77 -3.27
C VAL A 89 5.66 -2.45 -2.74
N THR A 90 5.73 -2.05 -1.47
CA THR A 90 6.96 -1.98 -0.67
C THR A 90 6.72 -2.69 0.66
N SER A 91 7.41 -3.82 0.83
CA SER A 91 7.30 -4.68 2.00
C SER A 91 8.63 -5.40 2.22
N ASN A 92 8.70 -6.35 3.15
CA ASN A 92 9.82 -7.26 3.24
C ASN A 92 9.88 -8.21 2.00
N PRO A 93 10.91 -9.06 1.84
CA PRO A 93 11.05 -9.92 0.67
C PRO A 93 9.85 -10.83 0.41
N GLU A 94 9.36 -11.49 1.45
CA GLU A 94 8.23 -12.42 1.38
C GLU A 94 6.93 -11.67 1.01
N GLY A 95 6.59 -10.60 1.73
CA GLY A 95 5.38 -9.82 1.50
C GLY A 95 5.35 -9.17 0.12
N SER A 96 6.50 -8.65 -0.36
CA SER A 96 6.60 -8.08 -1.70
C SER A 96 6.36 -9.14 -2.76
N ARG A 97 6.99 -10.32 -2.63
CA ARG A 97 6.80 -11.45 -3.55
C ARG A 97 5.35 -11.93 -3.57
N ASP A 98 4.74 -12.08 -2.41
CA ASP A 98 3.37 -12.59 -2.29
C ASP A 98 2.34 -11.64 -2.91
N VAL A 99 2.46 -10.33 -2.65
CA VAL A 99 1.59 -9.32 -3.26
C VAL A 99 1.77 -9.32 -4.78
N VAL A 100 3.01 -9.27 -5.28
CA VAL A 100 3.26 -9.27 -6.73
C VAL A 100 2.69 -10.52 -7.39
N ASN A 101 2.94 -11.71 -6.83
CA ASN A 101 2.47 -12.97 -7.40
C ASN A 101 0.94 -13.05 -7.39
N LYS A 102 0.30 -12.68 -6.27
CA LYS A 102 -1.16 -12.75 -6.13
C LYS A 102 -1.88 -11.76 -7.06
N CYS A 103 -1.36 -10.54 -7.19
CA CYS A 103 -1.89 -9.55 -8.13
C CYS A 103 -1.74 -10.00 -9.57
N LYS A 104 -0.56 -10.51 -9.97
CA LYS A 104 -0.33 -11.03 -11.33
C LYS A 104 -1.23 -12.23 -11.65
N ALA A 105 -1.39 -13.16 -10.70
CA ALA A 105 -2.31 -14.28 -10.84
C ALA A 105 -3.78 -13.84 -10.96
N SER A 106 -4.09 -12.62 -10.49
CA SER A 106 -5.41 -11.99 -10.62
C SER A 106 -5.54 -11.07 -11.84
N GLY A 107 -4.55 -11.07 -12.76
CA GLY A 107 -4.55 -10.25 -13.97
C GLY A 107 -4.20 -8.77 -13.75
N ILE A 108 -3.64 -8.41 -12.60
CA ILE A 108 -3.30 -7.03 -12.23
C ILE A 108 -1.78 -6.85 -12.35
N ALA A 109 -1.35 -5.81 -13.07
CA ALA A 109 0.07 -5.48 -13.15
C ALA A 109 0.60 -5.13 -11.75
N ALA A 110 1.73 -5.73 -11.35
CA ALA A 110 2.28 -5.52 -10.02
C ALA A 110 3.81 -5.52 -10.01
N PHE A 111 4.39 -4.59 -9.25
CA PHE A 111 5.82 -4.38 -9.12
C PHE A 111 6.19 -4.11 -7.65
N GLY A 112 7.38 -4.52 -7.25
CA GLY A 112 7.94 -4.25 -5.93
C GLY A 112 9.47 -4.31 -5.95
N PRO A 113 10.13 -4.07 -4.81
CA PRO A 113 11.58 -4.14 -4.70
C PRO A 113 12.12 -5.48 -5.20
N ILE A 114 13.26 -5.42 -5.88
CA ILE A 114 14.07 -6.59 -6.19
C ILE A 114 15.01 -6.78 -4.99
N TRP A 115 15.07 -8.01 -4.48
CA TRP A 115 15.94 -8.40 -3.37
C TRP A 115 17.06 -9.27 -3.94
N ASP A 116 18.18 -8.64 -4.32
CA ASP A 116 19.34 -9.25 -4.97
C ASP A 116 20.63 -9.23 -4.13
N SER A 117 20.53 -8.71 -2.89
CA SER A 117 21.61 -8.67 -1.89
C SER A 117 21.71 -9.93 -1.04
#